data_AF-A0A455UCK9-F1
#
_entry.id   AF-A0A455UCK9-F1
#
_cell.length_a   1.000
_cell.length_b   1.000
_cell.length_c   1.000
_cell.angle_alpha   90.00
_cell.angle_beta   90.00
_cell.angle_gamma   90.00
#
_symmetry.space_group_name_H-M   'P 1'
#
loop_
_entity.id
_entity.type
_entity.pdbx_description
1 polymer ?
#
loop_
_entity_poly.entity_id
_entity_poly.type
_entity_poly.pdbx_seq_one_letter_code
_entity_poly.pdbx_strand_id
1 'polypeptide(L)'
;MAMMAPHNPDLVIVEGFKEWPIAKLVLYREGIGDQAILTGPWVKAVALNAPTPINLATGVTQLNLDDSDAIARWIVDWVSTKK
;
A
#
# COMPACT_ATOMS: atom_id res chain seq x y z
N MET A 1 -25.52 -23.98 9.49
CA MET A 1 -24.81 -22.70 9.39
C MET A 1 -23.45 -22.87 10.05
N ALA A 2 -22.36 -22.73 9.31
CA ALA A 2 -21.03 -22.73 9.90
C ALA A 2 -20.75 -21.32 10.42
N MET A 3 -20.52 -21.18 11.73
CA MET A 3 -20.07 -19.94 12.33
C MET A 3 -18.58 -19.79 11.99
N MET A 4 -18.18 -18.68 11.37
CA MET A 4 -16.76 -18.38 11.19
C MET A 4 -16.13 -18.23 12.58
N ALA A 5 -15.10 -19.01 12.86
CA ALA A 5 -14.30 -18.82 14.06
C ALA A 5 -13.49 -17.51 13.91
N PRO A 6 -13.45 -16.64 14.92
CA PRO A 6 -12.58 -15.47 14.90
C PRO A 6 -11.12 -15.94 14.88
N HIS A 7 -10.38 -15.52 13.86
CA HIS A 7 -8.93 -15.68 13.79
C HIS A 7 -8.25 -14.45 14.39
N ASN A 8 -7.01 -14.60 14.88
CA ASN A 8 -6.21 -13.51 15.43
C ASN A 8 -4.93 -13.29 14.60
N PRO A 9 -5.04 -12.81 13.34
CA PRO A 9 -3.88 -12.59 12.48
C PRO A 9 -3.07 -11.36 12.93
N ASP A 10 -1.75 -11.43 12.78
CA ASP A 10 -0.85 -10.28 13.01
C ASP A 10 -0.93 -9.23 11.89
N LEU A 11 -1.41 -9.62 10.70
CA LEU A 11 -1.59 -8.76 9.53
C LEU A 11 -2.77 -9.24 8.67
N VAL A 12 -3.59 -8.28 8.22
CA VAL A 12 -4.63 -8.50 7.20
C VAL A 12 -4.32 -7.61 6.01
N ILE A 13 -4.16 -8.22 4.82
CA ILE A 13 -4.03 -7.49 3.56
C ILE A 13 -5.40 -7.41 2.90
N VAL A 14 -5.80 -6.20 2.50
CA VAL A 14 -7.07 -5.95 1.82
C VAL A 14 -6.78 -5.38 0.44
N GLU A 15 -7.26 -6.05 -0.60
CA GLU A 15 -7.22 -5.54 -1.97
C GLU A 15 -8.52 -4.76 -2.28
N GLY A 16 -8.39 -3.58 -2.86
CA GLY A 16 -9.53 -2.69 -3.16
C GLY A 16 -9.78 -1.65 -2.06
N PHE A 17 -11.05 -1.34 -1.79
CA PHE A 17 -11.48 -0.39 -0.75
C PHE A 17 -10.80 1.00 -0.82
N LYS A 18 -10.74 1.57 -2.04
CA LYS A 18 -10.05 2.85 -2.33
C LYS A 18 -10.51 4.03 -1.47
N GLU A 19 -11.76 4.03 -1.03
CA GLU A 19 -12.34 5.12 -0.20
C GLU A 19 -12.18 4.90 1.32
N TRP A 20 -11.78 3.69 1.76
CA TRP A 20 -11.80 3.38 3.18
C TRP A 20 -10.61 3.97 3.93
N PRO A 21 -10.77 4.37 5.21
CA PRO A 21 -9.75 5.03 6.01
C PRO A 21 -8.74 4.04 6.61
N ILE A 22 -8.15 3.21 5.76
CA ILE A 22 -7.12 2.23 6.12
C ILE A 22 -5.82 2.58 5.40
N ALA A 23 -4.67 2.30 6.02
CA ALA A 23 -3.36 2.57 5.41
C ALA A 23 -3.18 1.80 4.10
N LYS A 24 -2.62 2.46 3.08
CA LYS A 24 -2.52 1.92 1.71
C LYS A 24 -1.07 1.91 1.22
N LEU A 25 -0.70 0.78 0.62
CA LEU A 25 0.38 0.70 -0.35
C LEU A 25 -0.28 0.68 -1.73
N VAL A 26 0.04 1.67 -2.55
CA VAL A 26 -0.57 1.86 -3.86
C VAL A 26 0.38 1.39 -4.96
N LEU A 27 -0.15 0.66 -5.93
CA LEU A 27 0.59 0.25 -7.11
C LEU A 27 0.19 1.15 -8.28
N TYR A 28 1.17 1.68 -9.01
CA TYR A 28 0.93 2.48 -10.20
C TYR A 28 1.91 2.11 -11.32
N ARG A 29 1.39 1.97 -12.53
CA ARG A 29 2.17 1.77 -13.75
C ARG A 29 1.75 2.83 -14.76
N GLU A 30 2.73 3.49 -15.38
CA GLU A 30 2.45 4.48 -16.42
C GLU A 30 1.60 3.87 -17.54
N GLY A 31 0.56 4.61 -17.97
CA GLY A 31 -0.40 4.14 -18.96
C GLY A 31 -1.47 3.18 -18.43
N ILE A 32 -1.44 2.79 -17.14
CA ILE A 32 -2.46 1.94 -16.51
C ILE A 32 -3.06 2.62 -15.28
N GLY A 33 -4.35 2.93 -15.35
CA GLY A 33 -5.10 3.52 -14.24
C GLY A 33 -4.89 5.04 -14.10
N ASP A 34 -5.43 5.59 -13.01
CA ASP A 34 -5.44 7.03 -12.73
C ASP A 34 -4.34 7.40 -11.72
N GLN A 35 -3.54 8.42 -12.03
CA GLN A 35 -2.49 8.96 -11.15
C GLN A 35 -3.04 9.52 -9.83
N ALA A 36 -4.33 9.87 -9.77
CA ALA A 36 -4.99 10.33 -8.55
C ALA A 36 -4.88 9.33 -7.39
N ILE A 37 -4.65 8.04 -7.67
CA ILE A 37 -4.45 7.02 -6.64
C ILE A 37 -3.21 7.27 -5.76
N LEU A 38 -2.23 8.02 -6.26
CA LEU A 38 -0.96 8.30 -5.58
C LEU A 38 -1.06 9.34 -4.46
N THR A 39 -2.14 10.14 -4.42
CA THR A 39 -2.28 11.29 -3.49
C THR A 39 -3.25 11.07 -2.35
N GLY A 40 -3.86 9.88 -2.24
CA GLY A 40 -4.87 9.62 -1.22
C GLY A 40 -4.34 9.85 0.21
N PRO A 41 -5.17 10.37 1.14
CA PRO A 41 -4.73 10.72 2.50
C PRO A 41 -4.24 9.50 3.32
N TRP A 42 -4.63 8.30 2.89
CA TRP A 42 -4.27 7.04 3.54
C TRP A 42 -3.08 6.34 2.90
N VAL A 43 -2.51 6.90 1.82
CA VAL A 43 -1.32 6.35 1.15
C VAL A 43 -0.11 6.51 2.06
N LYS A 44 0.59 5.39 2.31
CA LYS A 44 1.83 5.33 3.10
C LYS A 44 3.04 4.94 2.27
N ALA A 45 2.80 4.18 1.20
CA ALA A 45 3.78 3.94 0.17
C ALA A 45 3.14 3.87 -1.21
N VAL A 46 3.97 4.15 -2.21
CA VAL A 46 3.65 3.98 -3.63
C VAL A 46 4.72 3.09 -4.25
N ALA A 47 4.32 2.09 -5.04
CA ALA A 47 5.23 1.25 -5.79
C ALA A 47 5.03 1.52 -7.29
N LEU A 48 6.12 1.94 -7.95
CA LEU A 48 6.14 2.32 -9.37
C LEU A 48 7.32 1.63 -10.07
N ASN A 49 7.14 1.32 -11.36
CA ASN A 49 8.19 0.83 -12.24
C ASN A 49 8.81 1.92 -13.13
N ALA A 50 8.40 3.18 -12.92
CA ALA A 50 8.82 4.36 -13.66
C ALA A 50 8.95 5.55 -12.67
N PRO A 51 9.59 6.67 -13.08
CA PRO A 51 9.64 7.87 -12.26
C PRO A 51 8.25 8.33 -11.81
N THR A 52 8.13 8.83 -10.58
CA THR A 52 6.83 9.27 -10.06
C THR A 52 6.32 10.47 -10.85
N PRO A 53 5.09 10.42 -11.41
CA PRO A 53 4.57 11.49 -12.26
C PRO A 53 4.19 12.75 -11.48
N ILE A 54 4.16 12.67 -10.15
CA ILE A 54 3.75 13.74 -9.24
C ILE A 54 4.68 13.82 -8.02
N ASN A 55 4.62 14.93 -7.30
CA ASN A 55 5.27 15.04 -5.99
C ASN A 55 4.46 14.25 -4.94
N LEU A 56 5.13 13.31 -4.28
CA LEU A 56 4.53 12.55 -3.19
C LEU A 56 4.41 13.39 -1.92
N ALA A 57 3.38 13.12 -1.13
CA ALA A 57 3.21 13.76 0.17
C ALA A 57 4.38 13.41 1.10
N THR A 58 4.67 14.32 2.04
CA THR A 58 5.73 14.09 3.03
C THR A 58 5.46 12.82 3.84
N GLY A 59 6.45 11.94 3.94
CA GLY A 59 6.35 10.67 4.65
C GLY A 59 5.76 9.51 3.83
N VAL A 60 5.39 9.71 2.56
CA VAL A 60 5.06 8.62 1.65
C VAL A 60 6.34 8.02 1.09
N THR A 61 6.52 6.71 1.27
CA THR A 61 7.69 5.99 0.74
C THR A 61 7.48 5.63 -0.73
N GLN A 62 8.47 5.87 -1.57
CA GLN A 62 8.49 5.35 -2.94
C GLN A 62 9.27 4.04 -2.99
N LEU A 63 8.65 3.02 -3.59
CA LEU A 63 9.19 1.68 -3.77
C LEU A 63 9.28 1.35 -5.26
N ASN A 64 10.17 0.41 -5.61
CA ASN A 64 10.19 -0.17 -6.94
C ASN A 64 9.10 -1.24 -7.04
N LEU A 65 8.20 -1.11 -8.02
CA LEU A 65 7.11 -2.08 -8.27
C LEU A 65 7.63 -3.48 -8.59
N ASP A 66 8.80 -3.58 -9.22
CA ASP A 66 9.37 -4.86 -9.65
C ASP A 66 10.27 -5.51 -8.56
N ASP A 67 10.42 -4.88 -7.38
CA ASP A 67 11.18 -5.42 -6.23
C ASP A 67 10.23 -5.90 -5.12
N SER A 68 9.72 -7.12 -5.28
CA SER A 68 8.78 -7.73 -4.32
C SER A 68 9.40 -7.92 -2.93
N ASP A 69 10.70 -8.19 -2.84
CA ASP A 69 11.40 -8.37 -1.56
C ASP A 69 11.48 -7.04 -0.80
N ALA A 70 11.74 -5.93 -1.48
CA ALA A 70 11.75 -4.61 -0.86
C ALA A 70 10.35 -4.20 -0.39
N ILE A 71 9.31 -4.51 -1.17
CA ILE A 71 7.92 -4.28 -0.77
C ILE A 71 7.58 -5.09 0.48
N ALA A 72 7.92 -6.39 0.52
CA ALA A 72 7.65 -7.25 1.67
C ALA A 72 8.37 -6.75 2.93
N ARG A 73 9.66 -6.39 2.82
CA ARG A 73 10.44 -5.80 3.92
C ARG A 73 9.79 -4.51 4.44
N TRP A 74 9.42 -3.61 3.53
CA TRP A 74 8.75 -2.36 3.91
C TRP A 74 7.43 -2.60 4.66
N ILE A 75 6.62 -3.58 4.22
CA ILE A 75 5.36 -3.94 4.90
C ILE A 75 5.65 -4.40 6.34
N VAL A 76 6.60 -5.32 6.53
CA VAL A 76 6.97 -5.85 7.85
C VAL A 76 7.46 -4.75 8.78
N ASP A 77 8.34 -3.89 8.29
CA ASP A 77 8.87 -2.75 9.05
C ASP A 77 7.75 -1.80 9.45
N TRP A 78 6.88 -1.44 8.49
CA TRP A 78 5.77 -0.54 8.72
C TRP A 78 4.81 -1.07 9.79
N VAL A 79 4.39 -2.33 9.69
CA VAL A 79 3.50 -2.98 10.67
C VAL A 79 4.15 -3.01 12.05
N SER A 80 5.45 -3.25 12.13
CA SER A 80 6.18 -3.27 13.39
C SER A 80 6.19 -1.91 14.10
N THR A 81 6.09 -0.79 13.37
CA THR A 81 5.93 0.56 13.94
C THR A 81 4.51 0.87 14.46
N LYS A 82 3.54 -0.04 14.24
CA LYS A 82 2.14 0.15 14.64
C LYS A 82 1.73 -0.66 15.86
N LYS A 83 2.68 -1.39 16.46
CA LYS A 83 2.48 -2.04 17.76
C LYS A 83 2.41 -1.04 18.90
#